data_AF-A0A3M7S5M8-F1
#
_entry.id   AF-A0A3M7S5M8-F1
#
_cell.length_a   1.000
_cell.length_b   1.000
_cell.length_c   1.000
_cell.angle_alpha   90.00
_cell.angle_beta   90.00
_cell.angle_gamma   90.00
#
_symmetry.space_group_name_H-M   'P 1'
#
loop_
_entity.id
_entity.type
_entity.pdbx_description
1 polymer ?
#
loop_
_entity_poly.entity_id
_entity_poly.type
_entity_poly.pdbx_seq_one_letter_code
_entity_poly.pdbx_strand_id
1 'polypeptide(L)'
;MSSRTIKDLPIYGESSSESSKPVWAVVEKTEKSELEKFVTNFRQSVCSLMGQFQKQTNSSIQYYEQSRDSLKNKVDYVRSETNIIPKFAFISLSGLSGLLLGYRKSIFKKVLYSSLLTSGSAALCYPKETKNFYNKAYEASSIEAMDLYRTYIWPEEKKTSKKSEAVEKMVEKKIDPKDKVVKLDNQTIESSVPSKTVVGDRGQSREEDEDMYSSRK
;
A
#
# COMPACT_ATOMS: atom_id res chain seq x y z
N MET A 1 17.67 -48.52 77.07
CA MET A 1 16.55 -48.22 76.15
C MET A 1 16.92 -46.95 75.40
N SER A 2 17.51 -47.10 74.20
CA SER A 2 18.03 -45.97 73.43
C SER A 2 16.88 -45.29 72.69
N SER A 3 16.60 -44.04 73.05
CA SER A 3 15.54 -43.22 72.47
C SER A 3 15.88 -42.91 71.01
N ARG A 4 15.17 -43.54 70.06
CA ARG A 4 15.26 -43.20 68.64
C ARG A 4 14.82 -41.76 68.48
N THR A 5 15.76 -40.90 68.09
CA THR A 5 15.48 -39.48 67.88
C THR A 5 14.92 -39.32 66.47
N ILE A 6 14.13 -38.28 66.20
CA ILE A 6 13.45 -38.02 64.90
C ILE A 6 14.36 -38.15 63.66
N LYS A 7 15.68 -38.03 63.85
CA LYS A 7 16.72 -38.22 62.82
C LYS A 7 16.85 -39.67 62.30
N ASP A 8 16.33 -40.66 63.03
CA ASP A 8 16.43 -42.08 62.70
C ASP A 8 15.22 -42.61 61.90
N LEU A 9 14.26 -41.76 61.51
CA LEU A 9 13.20 -42.13 60.58
C LEU A 9 13.66 -41.89 59.13
N PRO A 10 13.46 -42.83 58.19
CA PRO A 10 13.88 -42.70 56.79
C PRO A 10 13.14 -41.62 55.98
N ILE A 11 12.17 -40.93 56.59
CA ILE A 11 11.53 -39.74 56.02
C ILE A 11 12.36 -38.48 56.30
N TYR A 12 13.18 -38.48 57.37
CA TYR A 12 14.14 -37.42 57.72
C TYR A 12 15.59 -37.92 57.67
N GLY A 13 15.86 -39.02 56.96
CA GLY A 13 17.20 -39.33 56.50
C GLY A 13 17.58 -38.21 55.53
N GLU A 14 18.47 -37.31 55.98
CA GLU A 14 19.13 -36.31 55.15
C GLU A 14 18.22 -35.76 54.05
N SER A 15 17.06 -35.25 54.47
CA SER A 15 16.06 -34.73 53.55
C SER A 15 16.69 -33.57 52.78
N SER A 16 17.08 -33.85 51.55
CA SER A 16 16.91 -32.94 50.43
C SER A 16 17.55 -31.55 50.59
N SER A 17 18.69 -31.43 51.28
CA SER A 17 19.57 -30.25 51.19
C SER A 17 20.83 -30.52 50.37
N GLU A 18 20.98 -31.72 49.82
CA GLU A 18 21.65 -31.92 48.54
C GLU A 18 20.72 -31.49 47.41
N SER A 19 20.14 -30.29 47.56
CA SER A 19 19.78 -29.45 46.43
C SER A 19 21.04 -29.41 45.61
N SER A 20 21.04 -30.19 44.52
CA SER A 20 22.02 -30.20 43.45
C SER A 20 22.73 -28.85 43.46
N LYS A 21 23.88 -28.77 44.13
CA LYS A 21 24.71 -27.58 44.06
C LYS A 21 24.96 -27.47 42.56
N PRO A 22 24.60 -26.36 41.90
CA PRO A 22 24.83 -26.26 40.47
C PRO A 22 26.33 -26.47 40.27
N VAL A 23 26.69 -27.65 39.76
CA VAL A 23 28.06 -27.97 39.40
C VAL A 23 28.25 -27.21 38.13
N TRP A 24 28.86 -26.04 38.24
CA TRP A 24 29.29 -25.26 37.10
C TRP A 24 30.42 -26.05 36.44
N ALA A 25 30.07 -26.88 35.47
CA ALA A 25 31.06 -27.36 34.51
C ALA A 25 31.56 -26.12 33.76
N VAL A 26 32.83 -25.77 33.96
CA VAL A 26 33.51 -24.84 33.09
C VAL A 26 33.64 -25.55 31.76
N VAL A 27 32.64 -25.36 30.90
CA VAL A 27 32.71 -25.80 29.51
C VAL A 27 33.84 -24.98 28.91
N GLU A 28 34.96 -25.65 28.58
CA GLU A 28 36.01 -25.02 27.78
C GLU A 28 35.34 -24.39 26.56
N LYS A 29 35.68 -23.13 26.28
CA LYS A 29 35.16 -22.43 25.08
C LYS A 29 35.62 -23.23 23.86
N THR A 30 34.83 -24.19 23.43
CA THR A 30 34.93 -24.77 22.10
C THR A 30 34.85 -23.61 21.13
N GLU A 31 35.80 -23.57 20.18
CA GLU A 31 35.79 -22.54 19.16
C GLU A 31 34.43 -22.59 18.46
N LYS A 32 33.68 -21.48 18.55
CA LYS A 32 32.32 -21.40 18.04
C LYS A 32 32.30 -21.88 16.60
N SER A 33 31.47 -22.88 16.35
CA SER A 33 31.21 -23.38 15.00
C SER A 33 30.77 -22.23 14.09
N GLU A 34 31.12 -22.28 12.81
CA GLU A 34 30.79 -21.23 11.85
C GLU A 34 29.27 -20.93 11.79
N LEU A 35 28.45 -21.96 11.97
CA LEU A 35 26.99 -21.83 12.06
C LEU A 35 26.55 -21.06 13.32
N GLU A 36 27.21 -21.29 14.45
CA GLU A 36 26.91 -20.59 15.69
C GLU A 36 27.26 -19.09 15.57
N LYS A 37 28.35 -18.75 14.86
CA LYS A 37 28.70 -17.36 14.55
C LYS A 37 27.66 -16.71 13.62
N PHE A 38 27.22 -17.40 12.57
CA PHE A 38 26.19 -16.89 11.66
C PHE A 38 24.86 -16.63 12.37
N VAL A 39 24.36 -17.61 13.13
CA VAL A 39 23.11 -17.47 13.90
C VAL A 39 23.23 -16.35 14.94
N THR A 40 24.38 -16.22 15.59
CA THR A 40 24.65 -15.13 16.52
C THR A 40 24.64 -13.77 15.83
N ASN A 41 25.30 -13.63 14.69
CA ASN A 41 25.35 -12.39 13.90
C ASN A 41 23.96 -12.02 13.37
N PHE A 42 23.19 -13.01 12.89
CA PHE A 42 21.82 -12.80 12.43
C PHE A 42 20.93 -12.36 13.59
N ARG A 43 21.02 -13.02 14.74
CA ARG A 43 20.27 -12.62 15.95
C ARG A 43 20.61 -11.21 16.39
N GLN A 44 21.89 -10.86 16.41
CA GLN A 44 22.33 -9.50 16.77
C GLN A 44 21.84 -8.45 15.76
N SER A 45 21.84 -8.78 14.46
CA SER A 45 21.29 -7.92 13.41
C SER A 45 19.79 -7.72 13.56
N VAL A 46 19.05 -8.79 13.84
CA VAL A 46 17.59 -8.73 14.06
C VAL A 46 17.25 -8.01 15.36
N CYS A 47 17.94 -8.31 16.47
CA CYS A 47 17.71 -7.64 17.76
C CYS A 47 18.06 -6.14 17.70
N SER A 48 19.10 -5.75 16.96
CA SER A 48 19.46 -4.34 16.81
C SER A 48 18.44 -3.58 15.97
N LEU A 49 17.99 -4.15 14.85
CA LEU A 49 16.89 -3.61 14.05
C LEU A 49 15.60 -3.50 14.86
N MET A 50 15.22 -4.57 15.57
CA MET A 50 13.99 -4.58 16.36
C MET A 50 14.02 -3.58 17.51
N GLY A 51 15.18 -3.39 18.15
CA GLY A 51 15.37 -2.34 19.16
C GLY A 51 15.23 -0.92 18.61
N GLN A 52 15.64 -0.68 17.35
CA GLN A 52 15.41 0.60 16.68
C GLN A 52 13.93 0.80 16.34
N PHE A 53 13.28 -0.22 15.80
CA PHE A 53 11.84 -0.17 15.50
C PHE A 53 11.00 0.04 16.76
N GLN A 54 11.29 -0.66 17.86
CA GLN A 54 10.51 -0.57 19.10
C GLN A 54 10.55 0.86 19.70
N LYS A 55 11.73 1.51 19.67
CA LYS A 55 11.87 2.90 20.15
C LYS A 55 11.10 3.90 19.29
N GLN A 56 11.04 3.68 17.98
CA GLN A 56 10.32 4.58 17.06
C GLN A 56 8.81 4.29 17.00
N THR A 57 8.40 3.05 17.31
CA THR A 57 6.99 2.62 17.26
C THR A 57 6.16 3.33 18.33
N ASN A 58 6.65 3.44 19.57
CA ASN A 58 5.90 4.07 20.66
C ASN A 58 5.58 5.55 20.40
N SER A 59 6.53 6.29 19.82
CA SER A 59 6.27 7.68 19.39
C SER A 59 5.29 7.73 18.22
N SER A 60 5.39 6.78 17.29
CA SER A 60 4.52 6.73 16.10
C SER A 60 3.08 6.39 16.44
N ILE A 61 2.82 5.59 17.48
CA ILE A 61 1.47 5.20 17.91
C ILE A 61 0.66 6.44 18.33
N GLN A 62 1.24 7.34 19.13
CA GLN A 62 0.53 8.54 19.60
C GLN A 62 0.18 9.48 18.44
N TYR A 63 1.11 9.68 17.49
CA TYR A 63 0.83 10.47 16.29
C TYR A 63 -0.22 9.81 15.38
N TYR A 64 -0.23 8.48 15.33
CA TYR A 64 -1.19 7.73 14.55
C TYR A 64 -2.62 7.90 15.08
N GLU A 65 -2.81 7.80 16.40
CA GLU A 65 -4.12 8.02 17.04
C GLU A 65 -4.64 9.44 16.78
N GLN A 66 -3.82 10.47 16.99
CA GLN A 66 -4.17 11.86 16.71
C GLN A 66 -4.53 12.09 15.22
N SER A 67 -3.76 11.45 14.33
CA SER A 67 -3.98 11.56 12.89
C SER A 67 -5.29 10.89 12.46
N ARG A 68 -5.63 9.73 13.04
CA ARG A 68 -6.88 9.04 12.72
C ARG A 68 -8.09 9.90 13.02
N ASP A 69 -8.13 10.55 14.19
CA ASP A 69 -9.27 11.37 14.57
C ASP A 69 -9.39 12.63 13.71
N SER A 70 -8.25 13.27 13.40
CA SER A 70 -8.19 14.42 12.50
C SER A 70 -8.56 14.07 11.05
N LEU A 71 -8.25 12.84 10.62
CA LEU A 71 -8.56 12.36 9.27
C LEU A 71 -10.00 11.89 9.13
N LYS A 72 -10.64 11.34 10.17
CA LYS A 72 -12.06 10.90 10.11
C LYS A 72 -12.96 12.00 9.55
N ASN A 73 -12.91 13.19 10.15
CA ASN A 73 -13.71 14.35 9.72
C ASN A 73 -13.42 14.77 8.27
N LYS A 74 -12.15 14.72 7.84
CA LYS A 74 -11.74 15.10 6.48
C LYS A 74 -12.13 14.05 5.44
N VAL A 75 -12.00 12.77 5.78
CA VAL A 75 -12.39 11.65 4.92
C VAL A 75 -13.90 11.67 4.72
N ASP A 76 -14.67 11.93 5.78
CA ASP A 76 -16.11 12.05 5.70
C ASP A 76 -16.53 13.25 4.83
N TYR A 77 -15.80 14.37 4.89
CA TYR A 77 -15.99 15.49 3.97
C TYR A 77 -15.75 15.12 2.50
N VAL A 78 -14.67 14.39 2.19
CA VAL A 78 -14.40 13.95 0.80
C VAL A 78 -15.45 12.95 0.31
N ARG A 79 -16.01 12.13 1.20
CA ARG A 79 -17.06 11.15 0.85
C ARG A 79 -18.44 11.78 0.67
N SER A 80 -18.68 12.96 1.23
CA SER A 80 -19.96 13.66 1.06
C SER A 80 -20.36 13.81 -0.41
N GLU A 81 -21.65 13.73 -0.69
CA GLU A 81 -22.18 13.58 -2.06
C GLU A 81 -22.03 14.85 -2.92
N THR A 82 -21.84 16.02 -2.30
CA THR A 82 -21.87 17.32 -2.98
C THR A 82 -20.55 17.70 -3.67
N ASN A 83 -19.45 17.01 -3.36
CA ASN A 83 -18.10 17.44 -3.72
C ASN A 83 -17.47 16.56 -4.79
N ILE A 84 -17.96 16.65 -6.04
CA ILE A 84 -17.44 15.83 -7.16
C ILE A 84 -16.04 16.28 -7.60
N ILE A 85 -15.77 17.58 -7.57
CA ILE A 85 -14.50 18.21 -7.99
C ILE A 85 -13.28 17.64 -7.23
N PRO A 86 -13.23 17.65 -5.88
CA PRO A 86 -12.07 17.13 -5.15
C PRO A 86 -11.89 15.62 -5.30
N LYS A 87 -12.98 14.86 -5.55
CA LYS A 87 -12.91 13.41 -5.80
C LYS A 87 -12.13 13.12 -7.09
N PHE A 88 -12.47 13.81 -8.18
CA PHE A 88 -11.75 13.66 -9.45
C PHE A 88 -10.31 14.15 -9.38
N ALA A 89 -10.06 15.28 -8.72
CA ALA A 89 -8.71 15.81 -8.53
C ALA A 89 -7.82 14.83 -7.74
N PHE A 90 -8.35 14.20 -6.69
CA PHE A 90 -7.62 13.21 -5.92
C PHE A 90 -7.30 11.96 -6.74
N ILE A 91 -8.28 11.46 -7.50
CA ILE A 91 -8.10 10.28 -8.36
C ILE A 91 -7.10 10.55 -9.48
N SER A 92 -7.19 11.70 -10.16
CA SER A 92 -6.25 12.05 -11.23
C SER A 92 -4.82 12.20 -10.71
N LEU A 93 -4.64 12.85 -9.57
CA LEU A 93 -3.34 12.99 -8.92
C LEU A 93 -2.78 11.62 -8.52
N SER A 94 -3.62 10.71 -8.02
CA SER A 94 -3.19 9.35 -7.67
C SER A 94 -2.73 8.55 -8.90
N GLY A 95 -3.43 8.66 -10.03
CA GLY A 95 -3.05 7.98 -11.27
C GLY A 95 -1.75 8.50 -11.85
N LEU A 96 -1.58 9.83 -11.86
CA LEU A 96 -0.34 10.48 -12.31
C LEU A 96 0.82 10.14 -11.38
N SER A 97 0.60 10.16 -10.06
CA SER A 97 1.60 9.80 -9.04
C SER A 97 2.06 8.34 -9.21
N GLY A 98 1.14 7.41 -9.50
CA GLY A 98 1.47 6.02 -9.75
C GLY A 98 2.28 5.81 -11.03
N LEU A 99 2.02 6.60 -12.06
CA LEU A 99 2.81 6.60 -13.29
C LEU A 99 4.21 7.17 -13.05
N LEU A 100 4.31 8.24 -12.25
CA LEU A 100 5.59 8.85 -11.87
C LEU A 100 6.46 7.88 -11.06
N LEU A 101 5.86 7.14 -10.13
CA LEU A 101 6.53 6.09 -9.35
C LEU A 101 7.03 4.93 -10.24
N GLY A 102 6.34 4.68 -11.36
CA GLY A 102 6.72 3.69 -12.35
C GLY A 102 7.66 4.19 -13.46
N TYR A 103 8.02 5.48 -13.52
CA TYR A 103 8.60 6.12 -14.71
C TYR A 103 9.84 5.42 -15.27
N ARG A 104 10.75 4.95 -14.41
CA ARG A 104 12.00 4.26 -14.79
C ARG A 104 11.83 2.77 -15.11
N LYS A 105 10.64 2.19 -14.91
CA LYS A 105 10.37 0.76 -15.06
C LYS A 105 9.71 0.44 -16.42
N SER A 106 9.58 -0.85 -16.75
CA SER A 106 8.86 -1.33 -17.93
C SER A 106 7.40 -0.82 -17.97
N ILE A 107 6.82 -0.73 -19.18
CA ILE A 107 5.46 -0.26 -19.44
C ILE A 107 4.44 -1.00 -18.57
N PHE A 108 4.58 -2.33 -18.42
CA PHE A 108 3.71 -3.12 -17.55
C PHE A 108 3.71 -2.63 -16.10
N LYS A 109 4.90 -2.33 -15.56
CA LYS A 109 5.04 -1.83 -14.19
C LYS A 109 4.40 -0.44 -14.06
N LYS A 110 4.54 0.43 -15.07
CA LYS A 110 3.89 1.76 -15.07
C LYS A 110 2.37 1.64 -14.95
N VAL A 111 1.77 0.77 -15.76
CA VAL A 111 0.31 0.52 -15.74
C VAL A 111 -0.11 -0.10 -14.41
N LEU A 112 0.66 -1.06 -13.90
CA LEU A 112 0.34 -1.71 -12.61
C LEU A 112 0.41 -0.73 -11.44
N TYR A 113 1.45 0.12 -11.35
CA TYR A 113 1.53 1.12 -10.27
C TYR A 113 0.41 2.16 -10.39
N SER A 114 0.13 2.67 -11.58
CA SER A 114 -0.95 3.65 -11.80
C SER A 114 -2.33 3.07 -11.49
N SER A 115 -2.63 1.85 -11.97
CA SER A 115 -3.91 1.18 -11.71
C SER A 115 -4.12 0.86 -10.24
N LEU A 116 -3.08 0.42 -9.51
CA LEU A 116 -3.18 0.18 -8.07
C LEU A 116 -3.46 1.47 -7.29
N LEU A 117 -2.76 2.56 -7.60
CA LEU A 117 -3.00 3.84 -6.92
C LEU A 117 -4.39 4.40 -7.24
N THR A 118 -4.79 4.34 -8.51
CA THR A 118 -6.09 4.84 -8.97
C THR A 118 -7.24 4.00 -8.40
N SER A 119 -7.12 2.67 -8.39
CA SER A 119 -8.15 1.79 -7.80
C SER A 119 -8.22 1.95 -6.28
N GLY A 120 -7.08 2.11 -5.59
CA GLY A 120 -7.04 2.39 -4.17
C GLY A 120 -7.69 3.73 -3.81
N SER A 121 -7.42 4.78 -4.58
CA SER A 121 -8.03 6.10 -4.36
C SER A 121 -9.54 6.09 -4.67
N ALA A 122 -9.96 5.40 -5.73
CA ALA A 122 -11.37 5.20 -6.06
C ALA A 122 -12.11 4.43 -4.95
N ALA A 123 -11.52 3.36 -4.41
CA ALA A 123 -12.11 2.59 -3.32
C ALA A 123 -12.28 3.39 -2.02
N LEU A 124 -11.33 4.30 -1.73
CA LEU A 124 -11.44 5.20 -0.58
C LEU A 124 -12.56 6.24 -0.75
N CYS A 125 -12.74 6.73 -1.97
CA CYS A 125 -13.66 7.79 -2.35
C CYS A 125 -15.11 7.30 -2.54
N TYR A 126 -15.30 6.12 -3.14
CA TYR A 126 -16.59 5.52 -3.50
C TYR A 126 -16.78 4.11 -2.89
N PRO A 127 -16.71 3.94 -1.55
CA PRO A 127 -16.66 2.63 -0.92
C PRO A 127 -17.90 1.75 -1.17
N LYS A 128 -19.09 2.35 -1.29
CA LYS A 128 -20.35 1.62 -1.55
C LYS A 128 -20.39 1.05 -2.97
N GLU A 129 -20.03 1.88 -3.96
CA GLU A 129 -20.00 1.48 -5.37
C GLU A 129 -18.91 0.43 -5.62
N THR A 130 -17.73 0.61 -5.03
CA THR A 130 -16.63 -0.34 -5.15
C THR A 130 -16.98 -1.70 -4.56
N LYS A 131 -17.69 -1.77 -3.42
CA LYS A 131 -18.14 -3.05 -2.84
C LYS A 131 -19.09 -3.80 -3.77
N ASN A 132 -20.05 -3.09 -4.36
CA ASN A 132 -21.01 -3.69 -5.29
C ASN A 132 -20.33 -4.17 -6.58
N PHE A 133 -19.41 -3.37 -7.11
CA PHE A 133 -18.61 -3.74 -8.28
C PHE A 133 -17.74 -4.96 -8.00
N TYR A 134 -17.05 -4.98 -6.85
CA TYR A 134 -16.19 -6.08 -6.44
C TYR A 134 -16.95 -7.40 -6.31
N ASN A 135 -18.13 -7.37 -5.67
CA ASN A 135 -18.96 -8.58 -5.54
C ASN A 135 -19.39 -9.12 -6.91
N LYS A 136 -19.87 -8.25 -7.82
CA LYS A 136 -20.25 -8.66 -9.18
C LYS A 136 -19.07 -9.20 -9.99
N ALA A 137 -17.90 -8.56 -9.86
CA ALA A 137 -16.68 -8.99 -10.53
C ALA A 137 -16.20 -10.34 -9.99
N TYR A 138 -16.29 -10.56 -8.68
CA TYR A 138 -15.95 -11.83 -8.04
C TYR A 138 -16.86 -12.96 -8.52
N GLU A 139 -18.18 -12.72 -8.56
CA GLU A 139 -19.14 -13.70 -9.09
C GLU A 139 -18.85 -14.04 -10.56
N ALA A 140 -18.69 -13.03 -11.42
CA ALA A 140 -18.40 -13.25 -12.84
C ALA A 140 -17.07 -13.99 -13.06
N SER A 141 -16.00 -13.56 -12.39
CA SER A 141 -14.67 -14.16 -12.54
C SER A 141 -14.60 -15.59 -12.00
N SER A 142 -15.35 -15.92 -10.94
CA SER A 142 -15.41 -17.29 -10.42
C SER A 142 -16.04 -18.27 -11.40
N ILE A 143 -17.06 -17.83 -12.15
CA ILE A 143 -17.74 -18.63 -13.18
C ILE A 143 -16.79 -18.88 -14.35
N GLU A 144 -16.12 -17.84 -14.85
CA GLU A 144 -15.16 -17.96 -15.95
C GLU A 144 -13.94 -18.78 -15.56
N ALA A 145 -13.41 -18.60 -14.35
CA ALA A 145 -12.30 -19.39 -13.84
C ALA A 145 -12.69 -20.87 -13.75
N MET A 146 -13.92 -21.18 -13.32
CA MET A 146 -14.40 -22.56 -13.31
C MET A 146 -14.59 -23.14 -14.72
N ASP A 147 -15.04 -22.35 -15.68
CA ASP A 147 -15.16 -22.79 -17.08
C ASP A 147 -13.78 -23.07 -17.70
N LEU A 148 -12.80 -22.19 -17.46
CA LEU A 148 -11.41 -22.40 -17.89
C LEU A 148 -10.75 -23.59 -17.19
N TYR A 149 -10.99 -23.75 -15.88
CA TYR A 149 -10.49 -24.88 -15.11
C TYR A 149 -11.08 -26.20 -15.64
N ARG A 150 -12.39 -26.23 -15.85
CA ARG A 150 -13.10 -27.40 -16.42
C ARG A 150 -12.54 -27.75 -17.80
N THR A 151 -12.40 -26.77 -18.69
CA THR A 151 -11.93 -27.02 -20.07
C THR A 151 -10.46 -27.45 -20.14
N TYR A 152 -9.57 -26.94 -19.28
CA TYR A 152 -8.14 -27.25 -19.32
C TYR A 152 -7.75 -28.50 -18.52
N ILE A 153 -8.38 -28.74 -17.36
CA ILE A 153 -7.94 -29.75 -16.38
C ILE A 153 -8.82 -31.01 -16.40
N TRP A 154 -10.09 -30.91 -16.77
CA TRP A 154 -10.99 -32.07 -16.89
C TRP A 154 -11.90 -31.95 -18.13
N PRO A 155 -11.34 -32.19 -19.33
CA PRO A 155 -12.10 -32.07 -20.56
C PRO A 155 -13.12 -33.21 -20.67
N GLU A 156 -14.36 -32.95 -20.26
CA GLU A 156 -15.46 -33.82 -20.64
C GLU A 156 -15.82 -33.61 -22.11
N GLU A 157 -15.92 -34.70 -22.86
CA GLU A 157 -16.48 -34.69 -24.21
C GLU A 157 -17.97 -34.29 -24.18
N LYS A 158 -18.27 -33.05 -24.61
CA LYS A 158 -19.29 -32.67 -25.65
C LYS A 158 -20.20 -31.47 -25.32
N LYS A 159 -20.57 -30.82 -26.43
CA LYS A 159 -21.66 -29.87 -26.73
C LYS A 159 -21.37 -28.38 -26.50
N THR A 160 -21.02 -27.75 -27.63
CA THR A 160 -21.08 -26.32 -27.91
C THR A 160 -22.38 -25.69 -27.39
N SER A 161 -22.27 -24.80 -26.40
CA SER A 161 -23.31 -23.80 -26.13
C SER A 161 -22.67 -22.45 -25.82
N LYS A 162 -22.55 -21.67 -26.88
CA LYS A 162 -22.48 -20.21 -26.98
C LYS A 162 -22.68 -19.45 -25.65
N LYS A 163 -21.59 -18.87 -25.12
CA LYS A 163 -21.65 -17.77 -24.14
C LYS A 163 -20.46 -16.81 -24.25
N SER A 164 -19.89 -16.66 -25.44
CA SER A 164 -18.73 -15.79 -25.70
C SER A 164 -19.10 -14.35 -26.12
N GLU A 165 -20.38 -14.00 -26.24
CA GLU A 165 -20.84 -12.64 -26.64
C GLU A 165 -21.29 -11.74 -25.47
N ALA A 166 -21.29 -12.24 -24.23
CA ALA A 166 -21.81 -11.49 -23.08
C ALA A 166 -20.75 -10.63 -22.36
N VAL A 167 -19.46 -10.92 -22.55
CA VAL A 167 -18.36 -10.25 -21.83
C VAL A 167 -17.94 -8.96 -22.54
N GLU A 168 -18.01 -8.91 -23.87
CA GLU A 168 -17.74 -7.70 -24.65
C GLU A 168 -18.79 -6.59 -24.39
N LYS A 169 -20.02 -6.98 -24.01
CA LYS A 169 -21.11 -6.04 -23.68
C LYS A 169 -21.04 -5.42 -22.27
N MET A 170 -20.10 -5.83 -21.41
CA MET A 170 -19.91 -5.21 -20.09
C MET A 170 -18.85 -4.09 -20.08
N VAL A 171 -17.98 -4.03 -21.09
CA VAL A 171 -17.00 -2.93 -21.24
C VAL A 171 -17.58 -1.75 -22.03
N GLU A 172 -18.66 -1.96 -22.80
CA GLU A 172 -19.27 -0.94 -23.65
C GLU A 172 -20.64 -0.43 -23.16
N LYS A 173 -20.95 -0.54 -21.86
CA LYS A 173 -22.19 0.06 -21.34
C LYS A 173 -22.01 1.56 -21.09
N LYS A 174 -22.25 2.32 -22.17
CA LYS A 174 -22.73 3.71 -22.22
C LYS A 174 -22.26 4.64 -21.10
N ILE A 175 -21.28 5.47 -21.42
CA ILE A 175 -21.31 6.86 -20.99
C ILE A 175 -22.51 7.48 -21.72
N ASP A 176 -23.65 7.58 -21.06
CA ASP A 176 -24.76 8.36 -21.60
C ASP A 176 -24.30 9.83 -21.74
N PRO A 177 -24.34 10.45 -22.93
CA PRO A 177 -23.86 11.81 -23.17
C PRO A 177 -24.86 12.87 -22.69
N LYS A 178 -25.50 12.65 -21.54
CA LYS A 178 -26.46 13.57 -20.92
C LYS A 178 -26.39 13.49 -19.40
N ASP A 179 -25.25 13.87 -18.83
CA ASP A 179 -25.23 14.47 -17.50
C ASP A 179 -24.14 15.53 -17.42
N LYS A 180 -24.62 16.78 -17.54
CA LYS A 180 -23.98 18.05 -17.22
C LYS A 180 -22.53 18.20 -17.70
N VAL A 181 -22.40 18.91 -18.82
CA VAL A 181 -21.25 19.80 -19.06
C VAL A 181 -21.16 20.75 -17.86
N VAL A 182 -20.44 20.33 -16.82
CA VAL A 182 -19.91 21.25 -15.82
C VAL A 182 -18.69 21.84 -16.51
N LYS A 183 -18.79 23.13 -16.88
CA LYS A 183 -17.61 23.91 -17.24
C LYS A 183 -16.60 23.74 -16.11
N LEU A 184 -15.52 23.00 -16.36
CA LEU A 184 -14.33 23.11 -15.55
C LEU A 184 -13.69 24.44 -15.95
N ASP A 185 -13.95 25.47 -15.16
CA ASP A 185 -13.22 26.72 -15.30
C ASP A 185 -11.74 26.45 -14.95
N ASN A 186 -10.84 26.94 -15.81
CA ASN A 186 -9.38 26.72 -15.80
C ASN A 186 -8.64 27.24 -14.54
N GLN A 187 -9.31 27.52 -13.43
CA GLN A 187 -8.75 28.27 -12.30
C GLN A 187 -8.20 27.44 -11.13
N THR A 188 -7.98 26.11 -11.26
CA THR A 188 -7.35 25.34 -10.16
C THR A 188 -6.31 24.32 -10.63
N ILE A 189 -5.65 24.60 -11.76
CA ILE A 189 -4.45 23.85 -12.19
C ILE A 189 -3.15 24.58 -11.76
N GLU A 190 -3.23 25.82 -11.25
CA GLU A 190 -2.04 26.64 -10.97
C GLU A 190 -1.52 26.63 -9.52
N SER A 191 -2.14 25.94 -8.56
CA SER A 191 -1.71 26.02 -7.16
C SER A 191 -0.79 24.89 -6.72
N SER A 192 0.32 24.62 -7.42
CA SER A 192 1.53 24.02 -6.80
C SER A 192 2.75 23.94 -7.74
N VAL A 193 3.28 25.08 -8.21
CA VAL A 193 4.71 25.21 -8.58
C VAL A 193 5.15 26.63 -8.20
N PRO A 194 6.13 26.86 -7.30
CA PRO A 194 6.63 28.21 -7.08
C PRO A 194 7.61 28.56 -8.20
N SER A 195 7.12 29.18 -9.26
CA SER A 195 7.98 29.85 -10.25
C SER A 195 7.60 31.32 -10.27
N LYS A 196 8.52 32.18 -9.79
CA LYS A 196 8.43 33.63 -9.95
C LYS A 196 8.17 33.94 -11.43
N THR A 197 7.00 34.47 -11.75
CA THR A 197 6.71 35.00 -13.08
C THR A 197 7.46 36.31 -13.22
N VAL A 198 8.51 36.31 -14.05
CA VAL A 198 9.10 37.54 -14.60
C VAL A 198 8.04 38.13 -15.54
N VAL A 199 7.62 39.37 -15.28
CA VAL A 199 6.72 40.12 -16.15
C VAL A 199 7.48 40.47 -17.43
N GLY A 200 7.07 39.91 -18.56
CA GLY A 200 7.63 40.20 -19.86
C GLY A 200 6.93 39.40 -20.95
N ASP A 201 6.19 40.10 -21.80
CA ASP A 201 5.41 39.55 -22.90
C ASP A 201 6.35 38.91 -23.95
N ARG A 202 6.08 37.65 -24.32
CA ARG A 202 6.83 36.93 -25.34
C ARG A 202 6.07 37.03 -26.66
N GLY A 203 6.37 38.09 -27.39
CA GLY A 203 6.14 38.14 -28.83
C GLY A 203 4.91 38.93 -29.25
N GLN A 204 4.97 40.24 -29.07
CA GLN A 204 4.38 41.18 -30.02
C GLN A 204 5.36 42.34 -30.19
N SER A 205 5.94 42.44 -31.39
CA SER A 205 6.66 43.61 -31.86
C SER A 205 5.78 44.84 -31.66
N ARG A 206 6.33 45.89 -31.06
CA ARG A 206 5.63 47.16 -30.88
C ARG A 206 5.60 47.88 -32.22
N GLU A 207 4.52 48.60 -32.51
CA GLU A 207 4.41 49.47 -33.70
C GLU A 207 5.43 50.63 -33.70
N GLU A 208 6.16 50.82 -32.60
CA GLU A 208 7.23 51.81 -32.43
C GLU A 208 8.62 51.28 -32.81
N ASP A 209 8.78 49.98 -33.08
CA ASP A 209 10.03 49.42 -33.64
C ASP A 209 10.09 49.74 -35.14
N GLU A 210 10.40 51.00 -35.47
CA GLU A 210 10.88 51.34 -36.81
C GLU A 210 12.21 50.62 -37.04
N ASP A 211 12.17 49.57 -37.85
CA ASP A 211 13.34 48.80 -38.24
C ASP A 211 14.47 49.73 -38.74
N MET A 212 15.65 49.58 -38.16
CA MET A 212 16.92 50.31 -38.43
C MET A 212 17.41 50.32 -39.91
N TYR A 213 16.62 49.82 -40.86
CA TYR A 213 16.97 49.72 -42.28
C TYR A 213 15.98 50.43 -43.22
N SER A 214 14.94 51.09 -42.72
CA SER A 214 13.88 51.69 -43.54
C SER A 214 14.22 53.08 -44.13
N SER A 215 15.28 53.75 -43.67
CA SER A 215 15.68 55.09 -44.14
C SER A 215 17.00 55.11 -44.94
N ARG A 216 17.13 54.20 -45.92
CA ARG A 216 18.01 54.40 -47.08
C ARG A 216 17.18 54.65 -48.34
N LYS A 217 16.90 55.92 -48.62
CA LYS A 217 16.68 56.46 -49.97
C LYS A 217 17.34 57.81 -50.07
#